data_AF-A0A9D4IQA6-F1
#
_entry.id   AF-A0A9D4IQA6-F1
#
_cell.length_a   1.000
_cell.length_b   1.000
_cell.length_c   1.000
_cell.angle_alpha   90.00
_cell.angle_beta   90.00
_cell.angle_gamma   90.00
#
_symmetry.space_group_name_H-M   'P 1'
#
loop_
_entity.id
_entity.type
_entity.pdbx_description
1 polymer ?
#
loop_
_entity_poly.entity_id
_entity_poly.type
_entity_poly.pdbx_seq_one_letter_code
_entity_poly.pdbx_strand_id
1 'polypeptide(L)'
;MESIDAIAKAAFSFLFSNEIETSLLFSDINLSAHLSVSAKQFALDSGLLSKRKGKRCHDKTSSFVHKTVQEFLAACHISNNQDVMDEIISKYIKRHDNSYLKISQVFIFLCGLSASAANKLSELMNVYDGDRDIVSRDEIPLQATIVYREAVSNKNTPIYLHLRL
;
A
#
# COMPACT_ATOMS: atom_id res chain seq x y z
N MET A 1 20.12 12.92 -8.40
CA MET A 1 19.54 12.26 -7.22
C MET A 1 18.38 11.45 -7.73
N GLU A 2 18.57 10.15 -7.97
CA GLU A 2 17.45 9.31 -8.40
C GLU A 2 16.50 9.15 -7.22
N SER A 3 15.23 9.47 -7.45
CA SER A 3 14.30 9.74 -6.36
C SER A 3 13.64 8.46 -5.88
N ILE A 4 13.38 8.44 -4.58
CA ILE A 4 12.54 7.45 -3.92
C ILE A 4 11.18 7.24 -4.62
N ASP A 5 10.74 8.21 -5.43
CA ASP A 5 9.52 8.14 -6.24
C ASP A 5 9.56 7.04 -7.30
N ALA A 6 10.73 6.77 -7.91
CA ALA A 6 10.85 5.70 -8.89
C ALA A 6 10.65 4.33 -8.22
N ILE A 7 11.20 4.18 -7.00
CA ILE A 7 11.06 2.97 -6.18
C ILE A 7 9.62 2.84 -5.68
N ALA A 8 8.99 3.94 -5.27
CA ALA A 8 7.58 4.00 -4.88
C ALA A 8 6.66 3.60 -6.03
N LYS A 9 6.91 4.11 -7.24
CA LYS A 9 6.16 3.73 -8.44
C LYS A 9 6.33 2.25 -8.79
N ALA A 10 7.55 1.73 -8.69
CA ALA A 10 7.79 0.30 -8.89
C ALA A 10 7.06 -0.56 -7.85
N ALA A 11 7.10 -0.17 -6.57
CA ALA A 11 6.38 -0.84 -5.48
C ALA A 11 4.87 -0.90 -5.76
N PHE A 12 4.29 0.22 -6.21
CA PHE A 12 2.90 0.31 -6.66
C PHE A 12 2.63 -0.65 -7.83
N SER A 13 3.42 -0.59 -8.91
CA SER A 13 3.22 -1.45 -10.08
C SER A 13 3.27 -2.93 -9.71
N PHE A 14 4.21 -3.35 -8.86
CA PHE A 14 4.30 -4.73 -8.41
C PHE A 14 3.12 -5.14 -7.52
N LEU A 15 2.66 -4.25 -6.64
CA LEU A 15 1.57 -4.55 -5.70
C LEU A 15 0.21 -4.65 -6.39
N PHE A 16 0.00 -3.85 -7.44
CA PHE A 16 -1.27 -3.74 -8.16
C PHE A 16 -1.27 -4.37 -9.56
N SER A 17 -0.19 -5.06 -9.96
CA SER A 17 -0.18 -5.81 -11.23
C SER A 17 -1.08 -7.04 -11.15
N ASN A 18 -1.82 -7.31 -12.23
CA ASN A 18 -2.80 -8.40 -12.30
C ASN A 18 -2.17 -9.80 -12.40
N GLU A 19 -0.84 -9.90 -12.59
CA GLU A 19 -0.18 -11.14 -13.02
C GLU A 19 0.71 -11.83 -12.00
N ILE A 20 0.92 -11.29 -10.81
CA ILE A 20 1.85 -11.94 -9.88
C ILE A 20 1.14 -12.12 -8.55
N GLU A 21 0.97 -13.41 -8.22
CA GLU A 21 0.77 -13.89 -6.86
C GLU A 21 1.57 -13.03 -5.88
N THR A 22 1.13 -12.95 -4.64
CA THR A 22 1.73 -12.24 -3.50
C THR A 22 3.21 -12.58 -3.19
N SER A 23 3.92 -13.23 -4.11
CA SER A 23 5.36 -13.36 -4.18
C SER A 23 6.02 -11.98 -4.24
N LEU A 24 6.68 -11.65 -3.14
CA LEU A 24 7.62 -10.53 -3.05
C LEU A 24 8.84 -10.70 -3.98
N LEU A 25 8.98 -11.85 -4.65
CA LEU A 25 10.14 -12.15 -5.48
C LEU A 25 9.92 -11.69 -6.91
N PHE A 26 10.79 -10.79 -7.36
CA PHE A 26 10.86 -10.28 -8.72
C PHE A 26 12.10 -10.86 -9.40
N SER A 27 11.95 -11.29 -10.65
CA SER A 27 13.12 -11.58 -11.48
C SER A 27 13.89 -10.27 -11.74
N ASP A 28 15.20 -10.37 -11.96
CA ASP A 28 16.00 -9.20 -12.31
C ASP A 28 15.49 -8.50 -13.59
N ILE A 29 14.91 -9.25 -14.53
CA ILE A 29 14.29 -8.73 -15.75
C ILE A 29 13.07 -7.87 -15.42
N ASN A 30 12.15 -8.38 -14.58
CA ASN A 30 10.96 -7.65 -14.18
C ASN A 30 11.35 -6.38 -13.41
N LEU A 31 12.33 -6.47 -12.50
CA LEU A 31 12.77 -5.31 -11.75
C LEU A 31 13.40 -4.24 -12.65
N SER A 32 14.20 -4.64 -13.64
CA SER A 32 14.80 -3.74 -14.62
C SER A 32 13.80 -3.09 -15.58
N ALA A 33 12.59 -3.65 -15.73
CA ALA A 33 11.51 -2.99 -16.46
C ALA A 33 10.89 -1.80 -15.69
N HIS A 34 11.01 -1.81 -14.35
CA HIS A 34 10.42 -0.77 -13.49
C HIS A 34 11.45 0.18 -12.87
N LEU A 35 12.71 -0.23 -12.76
CA LEU A 35 13.79 0.56 -12.14
C LEU A 35 15.03 0.63 -13.04
N SER A 36 15.64 1.82 -13.10
CA SER A 36 16.99 2.00 -13.62
C SER A 36 18.00 1.18 -12.81
N VAL A 37 19.16 0.90 -13.41
CA VAL A 37 20.27 0.20 -12.73
C VAL A 37 20.69 0.94 -11.46
N SER A 38 20.75 2.26 -11.53
CA SER A 38 21.09 3.18 -10.43
C SER A 38 20.04 3.14 -9.31
N ALA A 39 18.74 3.23 -9.61
CA ALA A 39 17.67 3.20 -8.61
C ALA A 39 17.60 1.84 -7.92
N LYS A 40 17.81 0.76 -8.69
CA LYS A 40 17.92 -0.59 -8.14
C LYS A 40 19.10 -0.70 -7.18
N GLN A 41 20.27 -0.18 -7.54
CA GLN A 41 21.45 -0.21 -6.69
C GLN A 41 21.24 0.60 -5.41
N PHE A 42 20.69 1.81 -5.52
CA PHE A 42 20.31 2.61 -4.37
C PHE A 42 19.30 1.90 -3.45
N ALA A 43 18.28 1.25 -4.01
CA ALA A 43 17.29 0.50 -3.23
C ALA A 43 17.91 -0.70 -2.48
N LEU A 44 18.96 -1.32 -3.04
CA LEU A 44 19.71 -2.38 -2.36
C LEU A 44 20.60 -1.82 -1.25
N ASP A 45 21.33 -0.74 -1.53
CA ASP A 45 22.25 -0.12 -0.57
C ASP A 45 21.52 0.51 0.62
N SER A 46 20.30 0.99 0.40
CA SER A 46 19.40 1.51 1.45
C SER A 46 18.59 0.44 2.19
N GLY A 47 18.69 -0.83 1.78
CA GLY A 47 17.96 -1.92 2.42
C GLY A 47 16.46 -1.99 2.10
N LEU A 48 15.99 -1.23 1.10
CA LEU A 48 14.60 -1.33 0.61
C LEU A 48 14.37 -2.61 -0.20
N LEU A 49 15.39 -3.05 -0.93
CA LEU A 49 15.42 -4.32 -1.66
C LEU A 49 16.44 -5.28 -1.04
N SER A 50 16.16 -6.57 -1.17
CA SER A 50 17.08 -7.66 -0.83
C SER A 50 17.30 -8.56 -2.05
N LYS A 51 18.51 -9.11 -2.19
CA LYS A 51 18.84 -10.12 -3.20
C LYS A 51 18.76 -11.50 -2.57
N ARG A 52 18.06 -12.42 -3.24
CA ARG A 52 18.09 -13.85 -2.91
C ARG A 52 18.77 -14.63 -4.03
N LYS A 53 19.63 -15.59 -3.65
CA LYS A 53 20.14 -16.60 -4.58
C LYS A 53 19.06 -17.68 -4.70
N GLY A 54 18.50 -17.86 -5.90
CA GLY A 54 17.66 -19.01 -6.19
C GLY A 54 18.42 -20.33 -6.00
N LYS A 55 17.69 -21.44 -5.83
CA LYS A 55 18.28 -22.79 -5.76
C LYS A 55 19.05 -23.16 -7.04
N ARG A 56 18.81 -22.46 -8.15
CA ARG A 56 19.56 -22.56 -9.40
C ARG A 56 20.47 -21.34 -9.56
N CYS A 57 21.73 -21.57 -9.93
CA CYS A 57 22.82 -20.59 -9.96
C CYS A 57 22.58 -19.33 -10.83
N HIS A 58 21.52 -19.32 -11.65
CA HIS A 58 21.19 -18.25 -12.58
C HIS A 58 19.93 -17.45 -12.22
N ASP A 59 19.13 -17.88 -11.25
CA ASP A 59 17.92 -17.17 -10.85
C ASP A 59 18.25 -16.19 -9.71
N LYS A 60 18.82 -15.04 -10.06
CA LYS A 60 18.90 -13.90 -9.14
C LYS A 60 17.51 -13.28 -9.05
N THR A 61 16.89 -13.40 -7.89
CA THR A 61 15.62 -12.73 -7.59
C THR A 61 15.87 -11.63 -6.58
N SER A 62 15.18 -10.51 -6.78
CA SER A 62 15.18 -9.37 -5.88
C SER A 62 13.80 -9.26 -5.25
N SER A 63 13.71 -8.84 -4.00
CA SER A 63 12.42 -8.59 -3.33
C SER A 63 12.48 -7.30 -2.54
N PHE A 64 11.33 -6.69 -2.29
CA PHE A 64 11.25 -5.77 -1.16
C PHE A 64 11.63 -6.52 0.12
N VAL A 65 12.29 -5.82 1.04
CA VAL A 65 12.75 -6.41 2.30
C VAL A 65 11.57 -6.95 3.12
N HIS A 66 10.40 -6.30 3.01
CA HIS A 66 9.15 -6.73 3.63
C HIS A 66 7.95 -6.27 2.81
N LYS A 67 6.82 -7.00 2.90
CA LYS A 67 5.56 -6.62 2.23
C LYS A 67 5.08 -5.23 2.67
N THR A 68 5.15 -4.96 3.97
CA THR A 68 4.77 -3.66 4.54
C THR A 68 5.59 -2.49 3.98
N VAL A 69 6.88 -2.72 3.66
CA VAL A 69 7.71 -1.69 3.01
C VAL A 69 7.21 -1.42 1.59
N GLN A 70 6.86 -2.47 0.84
CA GLN A 70 6.24 -2.33 -0.47
C GLN A 70 4.89 -1.60 -0.39
N GLU A 71 4.03 -1.96 0.56
CA GLU A 71 2.71 -1.34 0.78
C GLU A 71 2.84 0.14 1.16
N PHE A 72 3.81 0.48 2.01
CA PHE A 72 4.11 1.86 2.39
C PHE A 72 4.61 2.68 1.20
N LEU A 73 5.58 2.17 0.45
CA LEU A 73 6.11 2.83 -0.74
C LEU A 73 5.04 3.01 -1.82
N ALA A 74 4.15 2.02 -2.00
CA ALA A 74 3.00 2.15 -2.88
C ALA A 74 2.04 3.25 -2.39
N ALA A 75 1.78 3.35 -1.09
CA ALA A 75 0.96 4.41 -0.52
C ALA A 75 1.58 5.80 -0.75
N CYS A 76 2.90 5.96 -0.63
CA CYS A 76 3.60 7.20 -0.98
C CYS A 76 3.42 7.59 -2.44
N HIS A 77 3.47 6.61 -3.36
CA HIS A 77 3.20 6.88 -4.77
C HIS A 77 1.77 7.36 -4.98
N ILE A 78 0.79 6.66 -4.40
CA ILE A 78 -0.62 7.00 -4.52
C ILE A 78 -0.93 8.36 -3.90
N SER A 79 -0.36 8.69 -2.72
CA SER A 79 -0.61 9.98 -2.04
C SER A 79 -0.15 11.18 -2.86
N ASN A 80 0.88 11.00 -3.69
CA ASN A 80 1.44 12.04 -4.54
C ASN A 80 0.74 12.14 -5.91
N ASN A 81 -0.20 11.25 -6.22
CA ASN A 81 -0.88 11.18 -7.51
C ASN A 81 -2.41 11.08 -7.32
N GLN A 82 -3.10 12.22 -7.37
CA GLN A 82 -4.53 12.30 -7.06
C GLN A 82 -5.40 11.42 -7.98
N ASP A 83 -5.10 11.36 -9.28
CA ASP A 83 -5.84 10.52 -10.23
C ASP A 83 -5.72 9.02 -9.88
N VAL A 84 -4.51 8.58 -9.50
CA VAL A 84 -4.25 7.20 -9.07
C VAL A 84 -4.98 6.90 -7.77
N MET A 85 -5.00 7.84 -6.83
CA MET A 85 -5.74 7.71 -5.58
C MET A 85 -7.22 7.49 -5.83
N ASP A 86 -7.83 8.28 -6.72
CA ASP A 86 -9.25 8.18 -7.05
C ASP A 86 -9.60 6.86 -7.76
N GLU A 87 -8.71 6.38 -8.63
CA GLU A 87 -8.84 5.08 -9.28
C GLU A 87 -8.80 3.94 -8.25
N ILE A 88 -7.78 3.89 -7.39
CA ILE A 88 -7.58 2.80 -6.41
C ILE A 88 -8.71 2.77 -5.39
N ILE A 89 -9.08 3.93 -4.83
CA ILE A 89 -10.19 4.04 -3.89
C ILE A 89 -11.48 3.56 -4.55
N SER A 90 -11.78 4.01 -5.77
CA SER A 90 -12.98 3.58 -6.49
C SER A 90 -12.95 2.08 -6.81
N LYS A 91 -11.81 1.52 -7.23
CA LYS A 91 -11.68 0.13 -7.65
C LYS A 91 -11.91 -0.86 -6.52
N TYR A 92 -11.39 -0.59 -5.33
CA TYR A 92 -11.39 -1.57 -4.24
C TYR A 92 -12.49 -1.36 -3.20
N ILE A 93 -13.06 -0.16 -3.10
CA ILE A 93 -14.12 0.12 -2.11
C ILE A 93 -15.51 0.03 -2.75
N LYS A 94 -15.67 0.44 -4.02
CA LYS A 94 -16.98 0.36 -4.70
C LYS A 94 -17.38 -1.06 -5.12
N ARG A 95 -16.45 -2.02 -5.15
CA ARG A 95 -16.72 -3.37 -5.67
C ARG A 95 -17.47 -4.31 -4.70
N HIS A 96 -17.71 -3.90 -3.45
CA HIS A 96 -18.46 -4.69 -2.46
C HIS A 96 -17.96 -6.14 -2.28
N ASP A 97 -16.66 -6.39 -2.49
CA ASP A 97 -16.04 -7.68 -2.26
C ASP A 97 -14.91 -7.57 -1.22
N ASN A 98 -14.45 -8.69 -0.68
CA ASN A 98 -13.36 -8.72 0.29
C ASN A 98 -11.98 -8.40 -0.31
N SER A 99 -11.91 -7.81 -1.52
CA SER A 99 -10.64 -7.44 -2.16
C SER A 99 -9.96 -6.28 -1.43
N TYR A 100 -10.71 -5.40 -0.78
CA TYR A 100 -10.15 -4.29 0.01
C TYR A 100 -9.27 -4.80 1.18
N LEU A 101 -9.57 -5.97 1.75
CA LEU A 101 -8.78 -6.56 2.83
C LEU A 101 -7.34 -6.81 2.40
N LYS A 102 -7.12 -7.18 1.14
CA LYS A 102 -5.79 -7.45 0.56
C LYS A 102 -4.90 -6.22 0.50
N ILE A 103 -5.50 -5.03 0.47
CA ILE A 103 -4.81 -3.74 0.36
C ILE A 103 -5.10 -2.81 1.56
N SER A 104 -5.73 -3.33 2.61
CA SER A 104 -6.12 -2.57 3.82
C SER A 104 -4.93 -1.81 4.42
N GLN A 105 -3.76 -2.43 4.46
CA GLN A 105 -2.53 -1.81 4.94
C GLN A 105 -2.11 -0.57 4.11
N VAL A 106 -2.34 -0.60 2.80
CA VAL A 106 -2.09 0.56 1.91
C VAL A 106 -3.03 1.71 2.26
N PHE A 107 -4.31 1.42 2.53
CA PHE A 107 -5.27 2.44 2.95
C PHE A 107 -4.93 3.03 4.31
N ILE A 108 -4.45 2.23 5.26
CA ILE A 108 -3.97 2.74 6.56
C ILE A 108 -2.84 3.75 6.34
N PHE A 109 -1.85 3.42 5.51
CA PHE A 109 -0.76 4.34 5.19
C PHE A 109 -1.25 5.59 4.45
N LEU A 110 -2.18 5.43 3.50
CA LEU A 110 -2.76 6.56 2.77
C LEU A 110 -3.47 7.55 3.67
N CYS A 111 -4.24 7.08 4.66
CA CYS A 111 -4.86 7.96 5.65
C CYS A 111 -3.82 8.77 6.43
N GLY A 112 -2.69 8.15 6.78
CA GLY A 112 -1.59 8.83 7.47
C GLY A 112 -0.80 9.81 6.58
N LEU A 113 -0.77 9.58 5.26
CA LEU A 113 -0.02 10.39 4.30
C LEU A 113 -0.83 11.53 3.68
N SER A 114 -2.16 11.41 3.60
CA SER A 114 -3.02 12.40 2.94
C SER A 114 -4.37 12.56 3.66
N ALA A 115 -4.62 13.78 4.17
CA ALA A 115 -5.91 14.14 4.73
C ALA A 115 -7.06 14.03 3.71
N SER A 116 -6.79 14.30 2.42
CA SER A 116 -7.77 14.11 1.35
C SER A 116 -8.13 12.64 1.18
N ALA A 117 -7.14 11.74 1.23
CA ALA A 117 -7.39 10.30 1.19
C ALA A 117 -8.21 9.84 2.40
N ALA A 118 -7.85 10.30 3.60
CA ALA A 118 -8.58 9.98 4.84
C ALA A 118 -10.05 10.42 4.75
N ASN A 119 -10.32 11.64 4.28
CA ASN A 119 -11.69 12.14 4.11
C ASN A 119 -12.48 11.32 3.08
N LYS A 120 -11.89 11.04 1.90
CA LYS A 120 -12.54 10.23 0.85
C LYS A 120 -12.85 8.81 1.32
N LEU A 121 -11.91 8.18 2.02
CA LEU A 121 -12.11 6.86 2.61
C LEU A 121 -13.22 6.90 3.68
N SER A 122 -13.27 7.95 4.49
CA SER A 122 -14.32 8.14 5.48
C SER A 122 -15.70 8.35 4.86
N GLU A 123 -15.82 9.17 3.81
CA GLU A 123 -17.09 9.39 3.11
C GLU A 123 -17.61 8.09 2.51
N LEU A 124 -16.72 7.31 1.88
CA LEU A 124 -17.08 6.02 1.34
C LEU A 124 -17.44 5.01 2.42
N MET A 125 -16.82 5.01 3.60
CA MET A 125 -17.27 4.12 4.68
C MET A 125 -18.60 4.57 5.31
N ASN A 126 -18.86 5.88 5.40
CA ASN A 126 -20.09 6.43 5.99
C ASN A 126 -21.33 6.25 5.10
N VAL A 127 -21.17 6.36 3.78
CA VAL A 127 -22.25 6.05 2.82
C VAL A 127 -22.71 4.59 2.96
N TYR A 128 -21.84 3.70 3.44
CA TYR A 128 -22.10 2.27 3.53
C TYR A 128 -22.77 1.86 4.85
N ASP A 129 -22.70 2.69 5.89
CA ASP A 129 -23.41 2.48 7.16
C ASP A 129 -24.89 2.90 7.07
N GLY A 130 -25.26 3.67 6.04
CA GLY A 130 -26.62 4.20 5.85
C GLY A 130 -27.59 3.30 5.09
N ASP A 131 -27.10 2.30 4.34
CA ASP A 131 -27.90 1.60 3.32
C ASP A 131 -28.07 0.08 3.53
N ARG A 132 -27.52 -0.55 4.59
CA ARG A 132 -27.89 -1.93 4.98
C ARG A 132 -27.76 -2.21 6.48
N ASP A 133 -28.74 -2.95 6.99
CA ASP A 133 -28.71 -3.72 8.23
C ASP A 133 -27.32 -4.31 8.52
N ILE A 134 -26.78 -3.95 9.69
CA ILE A 134 -25.86 -4.71 10.54
C ILE A 134 -25.00 -5.74 9.77
N VAL A 135 -24.00 -5.25 9.02
CA VAL A 135 -22.78 -6.05 8.85
C VAL A 135 -22.18 -6.17 10.25
N SER A 136 -22.06 -7.39 10.76
CA SER A 136 -21.56 -7.63 12.11
C SER A 136 -20.24 -6.88 12.29
N ARG A 137 -20.12 -6.16 13.41
CA ARG A 137 -18.98 -5.29 13.77
C ARG A 137 -17.61 -5.99 13.79
N ASP A 138 -17.59 -7.29 13.51
CA ASP A 138 -16.41 -8.16 13.59
C ASP A 138 -15.65 -8.31 12.26
N GLU A 139 -16.16 -7.77 11.14
CA GLU A 139 -15.54 -7.95 9.81
C GLU A 139 -14.72 -6.74 9.29
N ILE A 140 -14.83 -5.58 9.93
CA ILE A 140 -13.95 -4.44 9.65
C ILE A 140 -12.71 -4.58 10.53
N PRO A 141 -11.47 -4.59 9.98
CA PRO A 141 -10.27 -4.68 10.80
C PRO A 141 -10.30 -3.59 11.87
N LEU A 142 -10.35 -3.99 13.14
CA LEU A 142 -10.50 -3.10 14.31
C LEU A 142 -9.51 -1.92 14.26
N GLN A 143 -8.34 -2.13 13.67
CA GLN A 143 -7.27 -1.15 13.47
C GLN A 143 -7.66 -0.03 12.49
N ALA A 144 -8.35 -0.34 11.40
CA ALA A 144 -8.87 0.66 10.46
C ALA A 144 -9.99 1.49 11.12
N THR A 145 -10.82 0.86 11.95
CA THR A 145 -11.86 1.53 12.74
C THR A 145 -11.28 2.43 13.83
N ILE A 146 -10.16 2.05 14.46
CA ILE A 146 -9.48 2.87 15.48
C ILE A 146 -8.84 4.10 14.84
N VAL A 147 -8.09 3.94 13.73
CA VAL A 147 -7.53 5.06 12.97
C VAL A 147 -8.63 6.02 12.51
N TYR A 148 -9.76 5.47 12.08
CA TYR A 148 -10.96 6.22 11.70
C TYR A 148 -11.58 7.01 12.88
N ARG A 149 -11.75 6.40 14.06
CA ARG A 149 -12.37 7.09 15.22
C ARG A 149 -11.50 8.21 15.78
N GLU A 150 -10.18 8.04 15.81
CA GLU A 150 -9.28 9.07 16.31
C GLU A 150 -9.10 10.23 15.33
N ALA A 151 -9.07 9.96 14.02
CA ALA A 151 -8.99 11.00 12.98
C ALA A 151 -10.23 11.90 12.95
N VAL A 152 -11.43 11.34 13.15
CA VAL A 152 -12.69 12.09 13.13
C VAL A 152 -12.89 12.89 14.42
N SER A 153 -12.37 12.43 15.56
CA SER A 153 -12.56 13.09 16.86
C SER A 153 -11.62 14.27 17.12
N ASN A 154 -10.46 14.36 16.47
CA ASN A 154 -9.45 15.37 16.81
C ASN A 154 -8.81 15.99 15.57
N LYS A 155 -9.35 17.13 15.12
CA LYS A 155 -8.82 17.88 13.97
C LYS A 155 -7.39 18.43 14.12
N ASN A 156 -6.74 18.30 15.28
CA ASN A 156 -5.46 18.96 15.60
C ASN A 156 -4.42 18.09 16.34
N THR A 157 -4.58 16.76 16.42
CA THR A 157 -3.61 15.92 17.17
C THR A 157 -2.99 14.85 16.25
N PRO A 158 -1.64 14.70 16.23
CA PRO A 158 -1.01 13.63 15.46
C PRO A 158 -1.44 12.26 16.00
N ILE A 159 -1.86 11.38 15.10
CA ILE A 159 -2.32 10.01 15.41
C ILE A 159 -1.10 9.14 15.73
N TYR A 160 -0.97 8.71 16.98
CA TYR A 160 0.06 7.75 17.39
C TYR A 160 -0.48 6.32 17.27
N LEU A 161 -0.09 5.62 16.21
CA LEU A 161 -0.37 4.20 16.00
C LEU A 161 0.41 3.36 17.02
N HIS A 162 -0.26 2.84 18.05
CA HIS A 162 0.26 1.72 18.82
C HIS A 162 0.13 0.42 18.00
N LEU A 163 1.13 0.17 17.16
CA LEU A 163 1.35 -1.12 16.53
C LEU A 163 1.82 -2.11 17.61
N ARG A 164 0.97 -3.08 17.98
CA ARG A 164 1.48 -4.30 18.62
C ARG A 164 2.06 -5.17 17.51
N LEU A 165 3.39 -5.28 17.51
CA LEU A 165 4.18 -6.26 16.75
C LEU A 165 3.90 -7.68 17.24
#